data_AF-A0A5C6D9V9-F1
#
_entry.id   AF-A0A5C6D9V9-F1
#
_cell.length_a   1.000
_cell.length_b   1.000
_cell.length_c   1.000
_cell.angle_alpha   90.00
_cell.angle_beta   90.00
_cell.angle_gamma   90.00
#
_symmetry.space_group_name_H-M   'P 1'
#
loop_
_entity.id
_entity.type
_entity.pdbx_description
1 polymer ?
#
loop_
_entity_poly.entity_id
_entity_poly.type
_entity_poly.pdbx_seq_one_letter_code
_entity_poly.pdbx_strand_id
1 'polypeptide(L)'
;MSDHFHVILRLRADVVATWSDEEAARRWLMLCPHRRKPDGSPLPPSEVEIKSIAGCPMKCQEIRERLCRFSWWMRRLCQRVAMRTNREEEEIGRFFQDRFRTTRPVDEASLLECAAYVDLNLIRAAMAETLEQSKRPSDKGFLAMQLVDYLNLFVPKST
;
A
#
# COMPACT_ATOMS: atom_id res chain seq x y z
N MET A 1 0.39 -5.82 23.78
CA MET A 1 -0.26 -6.06 22.48
C MET A 1 0.60 -5.43 21.42
N SER A 2 1.00 -6.22 20.43
CA SER A 2 2.00 -5.82 19.45
C SER A 2 1.30 -5.39 18.17
N ASP A 3 0.83 -4.15 18.15
CA ASP A 3 0.12 -3.55 17.01
C ASP A 3 1.12 -3.18 15.91
N HIS A 4 1.68 -4.20 15.26
CA HIS A 4 2.53 -4.07 14.08
C HIS A 4 1.97 -4.89 12.94
N PHE A 5 2.09 -4.39 11.71
CA PHE A 5 1.72 -5.13 10.50
C PHE A 5 3.00 -5.52 9.74
N HIS A 6 3.04 -6.75 9.22
CA HIS A 6 4.12 -7.25 8.37
C HIS A 6 3.62 -7.40 6.95
N VAL A 7 4.40 -6.94 5.96
CA VAL A 7 4.03 -6.97 4.54
C VAL A 7 5.24 -7.33 3.71
N ILE A 8 5.06 -8.25 2.77
CA ILE A 8 6.04 -8.53 1.72
C ILE A 8 5.60 -7.79 0.47
N LEU A 9 6.51 -6.98 -0.07
CA LEU A 9 6.26 -6.20 -1.28
C LEU A 9 7.34 -6.48 -2.32
N ARG A 10 6.90 -6.59 -3.57
CA ARG A 10 7.77 -6.63 -4.73
C ARG A 10 7.66 -5.33 -5.50
N LEU A 11 8.74 -4.56 -5.53
CA LEU A 11 8.85 -3.39 -6.40
C LEU A 11 9.08 -3.87 -7.84
N ARG A 12 8.25 -3.39 -8.78
CA ARG A 12 8.31 -3.75 -10.21
C ARG A 12 8.66 -2.55 -11.07
N ALA A 13 9.88 -2.02 -10.88
CA ALA A 13 10.38 -0.91 -11.70
C ALA A 13 10.45 -1.27 -13.20
N ASP A 14 10.69 -2.55 -13.49
CA ASP A 14 10.62 -3.13 -14.82
C ASP A 14 9.25 -2.92 -15.48
N VAL A 15 8.16 -3.08 -14.72
CA VAL A 15 6.79 -2.87 -15.22
C VAL A 15 6.46 -1.38 -15.34
N VAL A 16 6.88 -0.58 -14.37
CA VAL A 16 6.64 0.88 -14.40
C VAL A 16 7.35 1.52 -15.60
N ALA A 17 8.50 0.99 -16.01
CA ALA A 17 9.23 1.46 -17.18
C ALA A 17 8.46 1.24 -18.50
N THR A 18 7.59 0.23 -18.59
CA THR A 18 6.81 -0.04 -19.82
C THR A 18 5.54 0.81 -19.94
N TRP A 19 5.17 1.58 -18.91
CA TRP A 19 3.95 2.37 -18.94
C TRP A 19 4.11 3.64 -19.79
N SER A 20 3.03 4.04 -20.45
CA SER A 20 2.91 5.40 -20.96
C SER A 20 2.80 6.41 -19.82
N ASP A 21 3.06 7.69 -20.11
CA ASP A 21 2.94 8.77 -19.13
C ASP A 21 1.50 8.93 -18.62
N GLU A 22 0.51 8.75 -19.51
CA GLU A 22 -0.91 8.72 -19.13
C GLU A 22 -1.22 7.59 -18.16
N GLU A 23 -0.62 6.42 -18.37
CA GLU A 23 -0.87 5.27 -17.51
C GLU A 23 -0.17 5.41 -16.15
N ALA A 24 1.05 5.95 -16.12
CA ALA A 24 1.72 6.31 -14.87
C ALA A 24 0.91 7.35 -14.09
N ALA A 25 0.36 8.37 -14.79
CA ALA A 25 -0.51 9.39 -14.20
C ALA A 25 -1.84 8.80 -13.68
N ARG A 26 -2.50 7.95 -14.46
CA ARG A 26 -3.76 7.28 -14.08
C ARG A 26 -3.56 6.46 -12.82
N ARG A 27 -2.54 5.59 -12.79
CA ARG A 27 -2.22 4.77 -11.62
C ARG A 27 -1.85 5.62 -10.42
N TRP A 28 -1.06 6.67 -10.62
CA TRP A 28 -0.76 7.61 -9.56
C TRP A 28 -2.02 8.24 -8.94
N LEU A 29 -2.96 8.70 -9.77
CA LEU A 29 -4.19 9.33 -9.31
C LEU A 29 -5.13 8.35 -8.60
N MET A 30 -5.08 7.06 -8.91
CA MET A 30 -5.79 6.03 -8.13
C MET A 30 -5.21 5.88 -6.71
N LEU A 31 -3.90 6.03 -6.54
CA LEU A 31 -3.23 5.96 -5.23
C LEU A 31 -3.30 7.29 -4.46
N CYS A 32 -3.19 8.41 -5.18
CA CYS A 32 -3.15 9.78 -4.68
C CYS A 32 -4.21 10.63 -5.39
N PRO A 33 -5.50 10.40 -5.08
CA PRO A 33 -6.59 11.13 -5.72
C PRO A 33 -6.63 12.58 -5.22
N HIS A 34 -6.70 13.52 -6.17
CA HIS A 34 -6.90 14.95 -5.85
C HIS A 34 -8.34 15.22 -5.40
N ARG A 35 -9.30 14.50 -5.98
CA ARG A 35 -10.73 14.69 -5.72
C ARG A 35 -11.30 13.56 -4.88
N ARG A 36 -12.16 13.94 -3.94
CA ARG A 36 -12.92 13.03 -3.08
C ARG A 36 -14.38 13.42 -3.10
N LYS A 37 -15.26 12.45 -2.87
CA LYS A 37 -16.68 12.66 -2.62
C LYS A 37 -16.91 13.29 -1.24
N PRO A 38 -18.12 13.80 -0.95
CA PRO A 38 -18.46 14.31 0.39
C PRO A 38 -18.27 13.29 1.51
N ASP A 39 -18.47 12.00 1.21
CA ASP A 39 -18.22 10.89 2.14
C ASP A 39 -16.72 10.58 2.38
N GLY A 40 -15.82 11.31 1.70
CA GLY A 40 -14.37 11.14 1.78
C GLY A 40 -13.79 10.03 0.89
N SER A 41 -14.62 9.26 0.18
CA SER A 41 -14.18 8.25 -0.79
C SER A 41 -13.52 8.90 -2.01
N PRO A 42 -12.50 8.25 -2.61
CA PRO A 42 -11.80 8.82 -3.75
C PRO A 42 -12.66 8.81 -5.01
N LEU A 43 -12.58 9.88 -5.80
CA LEU A 43 -13.19 9.91 -7.13
C LEU A 43 -12.24 9.29 -8.16
N PRO A 44 -12.76 8.65 -9.22
CA PRO A 44 -11.92 8.14 -10.29
C PRO A 44 -11.17 9.28 -10.98
N PRO A 45 -9.93 9.05 -11.45
CA PRO A 45 -9.16 10.03 -12.18
C PRO A 45 -9.92 10.54 -13.41
N SER A 46 -10.03 11.86 -13.58
CA SER A 46 -10.56 12.44 -14.82
C SER A 46 -9.48 12.51 -15.90
N GLU A 47 -9.90 12.49 -17.17
CA GLU A 47 -8.99 12.63 -18.30
C GLU A 47 -8.20 13.95 -18.26
N VAL A 48 -8.79 15.02 -17.72
CA VAL A 48 -8.11 16.31 -17.55
C VAL A 48 -6.96 16.20 -16.54
N GLU A 49 -7.19 15.52 -15.41
CA GLU A 49 -6.15 15.30 -14.39
C GLU A 49 -5.02 14.42 -14.93
N ILE A 50 -5.37 13.36 -15.66
CA ILE A 50 -4.40 12.45 -16.29
C ILE A 50 -3.53 13.22 -17.28
N LYS A 51 -4.15 13.95 -18.22
CA LYS A 51 -3.43 14.72 -19.24
C LYS A 51 -2.58 15.85 -18.64
N SER A 52 -3.04 16.48 -17.56
CA SER A 52 -2.26 17.51 -16.86
C SER A 52 -0.95 16.96 -16.28
N ILE A 53 -0.98 15.75 -15.73
CA ILE A 53 0.24 15.08 -15.23
C ILE A 53 1.07 14.56 -16.41
N ALA A 54 0.44 13.85 -17.34
CA ALA A 54 1.11 13.24 -18.48
C ALA A 54 1.82 14.26 -19.38
N GLY A 55 1.26 15.47 -19.51
CA GLY A 55 1.86 16.58 -20.25
C GLY A 55 3.03 17.27 -19.53
N CYS A 56 3.40 16.82 -18.33
CA CYS A 56 4.50 17.38 -17.56
C CYS A 56 5.59 16.32 -17.30
N PRO A 57 6.65 16.26 -18.14
CA PRO A 57 7.68 15.23 -18.05
C PRO A 57 8.34 15.12 -16.68
N MET A 58 8.61 16.26 -16.03
CA MET A 58 9.18 16.30 -14.68
C MET A 58 8.29 15.61 -13.64
N LYS A 59 6.97 15.85 -13.70
CA LYS A 59 6.01 15.20 -12.79
C LYS A 59 5.90 13.70 -13.08
N CYS A 60 5.88 13.30 -14.35
CA CYS A 60 5.84 11.89 -14.73
C CYS A 60 7.07 11.13 -14.22
N GLN A 61 8.26 11.70 -14.38
CA GLN A 61 9.49 11.10 -13.87
C GLN A 61 9.44 10.94 -12.34
N GLU A 62 9.09 12.00 -11.62
CA GLU A 62 8.96 11.98 -10.16
C GLU A 62 7.94 10.91 -9.71
N ILE A 63 6.81 10.79 -10.41
CA ILE A 63 5.79 9.77 -10.13
C ILE A 63 6.33 8.36 -10.35
N ARG A 64 7.01 8.10 -11.47
CA ARG A 64 7.60 6.79 -11.77
C ARG A 64 8.62 6.40 -10.70
N GLU A 65 9.47 7.32 -10.27
CA GLU A 65 10.41 7.11 -9.18
C GLU A 65 9.66 6.76 -7.88
N ARG A 66 8.63 7.53 -7.52
CA ARG A 66 7.85 7.30 -6.30
C ARG A 66 7.12 5.96 -6.30
N LEU A 67 6.55 5.55 -7.43
CA LEU A 67 5.89 4.25 -7.59
C LEU A 67 6.87 3.07 -7.41
N CYS A 68 8.16 3.31 -7.65
CA CYS A 68 9.22 2.32 -7.47
C CYS A 68 9.97 2.44 -6.14
N ARG A 69 9.54 3.33 -5.22
CA ARG A 69 10.26 3.59 -3.95
C ARG A 69 9.49 3.08 -2.75
N PHE A 70 10.03 2.05 -2.10
CA PHE A 70 9.48 1.45 -0.89
C PHE A 70 9.24 2.48 0.23
N SER A 71 10.21 3.36 0.51
CA SER A 71 10.06 4.37 1.56
C SER A 71 8.93 5.38 1.27
N TRP A 72 8.67 5.66 -0.01
CA TRP A 72 7.56 6.52 -0.39
C TRP A 72 6.21 5.81 -0.15
N TRP A 73 6.14 4.53 -0.49
CA TRP A 73 4.99 3.68 -0.18
C TRP A 73 4.69 3.62 1.32
N MET A 74 5.72 3.31 2.14
CA MET A 74 5.58 3.26 3.60
C MET A 74 5.11 4.59 4.17
N ARG A 75 5.67 5.72 3.69
CA ARG A 75 5.24 7.06 4.11
C ARG A 75 3.75 7.26 3.87
N ARG A 76 3.22 6.86 2.72
CA ARG A 76 1.80 6.99 2.42
C ARG A 76 0.93 6.05 3.24
N LEU A 77 1.34 4.80 3.41
CA LEU A 77 0.60 3.85 4.25
C LEU A 77 0.50 4.35 5.69
N CYS A 78 1.62 4.69 6.31
CA CYS A 78 1.65 5.19 7.68
C CYS A 78 0.82 6.47 7.82
N GLN A 79 0.92 7.41 6.89
CA GLN A 79 0.09 8.62 6.95
C GLN A 79 -1.41 8.29 6.93
N ARG A 80 -1.84 7.35 6.09
CA ARG A 80 -3.27 7.01 5.94
C ARG A 80 -3.82 6.30 7.17
N VAL A 81 -3.04 5.37 7.75
CA VAL A 81 -3.40 4.70 9.00
C VAL A 81 -3.48 5.74 10.13
N ALA A 82 -2.43 6.54 10.32
CA ALA A 82 -2.37 7.54 11.38
C ALA A 82 -3.53 8.54 11.31
N MET A 83 -3.78 9.12 10.13
CA MET A 83 -4.87 10.10 9.96
C MET A 83 -6.25 9.51 10.24
N ARG A 84 -6.43 8.22 9.94
CA ARG A 84 -7.71 7.55 10.14
C ARG A 84 -7.92 7.20 11.60
N THR A 85 -6.97 6.53 12.22
CA THR A 85 -7.10 6.12 13.62
C THR A 85 -7.20 7.33 14.54
N ASN A 86 -6.39 8.38 14.31
CA ASN A 86 -6.53 9.63 15.06
C ASN A 86 -7.92 10.27 14.89
N ARG A 87 -8.54 10.16 13.72
CA ARG A 87 -9.90 10.68 13.50
C ARG A 87 -10.96 9.84 14.20
N GLU A 88 -10.80 8.52 14.20
CA GLU A 88 -11.72 7.57 14.86
C GLU A 88 -11.66 7.70 16.38
N GLU A 89 -10.47 7.95 16.94
CA GLU A 89 -10.24 8.10 18.39
C GLU A 89 -10.29 9.55 18.89
N GLU A 90 -10.60 10.51 18.01
CA GLU A 90 -10.59 11.96 18.32
C GLU A 90 -9.24 12.48 18.90
N GLU A 91 -8.14 11.79 18.59
CA GLU A 91 -6.80 12.14 19.06
C GLU A 91 -6.06 13.06 18.08
N ILE A 92 -5.13 13.85 18.63
CA ILE A 92 -4.23 14.70 17.85
C ILE A 92 -2.79 14.32 18.18
N GLY A 93 -1.98 14.05 17.16
CA GLY A 93 -0.54 13.85 17.35
C GLY A 93 0.01 12.62 16.62
N ARG A 94 1.09 12.09 17.17
CA ARG A 94 1.92 11.07 16.53
C ARG A 94 1.36 9.68 16.81
N PHE A 95 0.79 9.04 15.78
CA PHE A 95 0.30 7.67 15.86
C PHE A 95 1.43 6.62 15.94
N PHE A 96 2.40 6.65 15.02
CA PHE A 96 3.50 5.68 15.01
C PHE A 96 4.65 6.11 15.93
N GLN A 97 4.99 5.29 16.93
CA GLN A 97 6.06 5.56 17.89
C GLN A 97 7.47 5.46 17.29
N ASP A 98 7.65 4.67 16.24
CA ASP A 98 8.94 4.40 15.60
C ASP A 98 8.91 4.52 14.07
N ARG A 99 10.09 4.53 13.46
CA ARG A 99 10.24 4.40 12.00
C ARG A 99 10.03 2.95 11.59
N PHE A 100 9.53 2.74 10.36
CA PHE A 100 9.44 1.40 9.80
C PHE A 100 10.84 0.78 9.64
N ARG A 101 10.91 -0.54 9.80
CA ARG A 101 12.11 -1.34 9.52
C ARG A 101 11.86 -2.14 8.24
N THR A 102 12.89 -2.29 7.43
CA THR A 102 12.82 -3.08 6.20
C THR A 102 14.05 -3.95 6.09
N THR A 103 13.83 -5.21 5.73
CA THR A 103 14.87 -6.18 5.43
C THR A 103 14.67 -6.60 3.99
N ARG A 104 15.74 -6.60 3.20
CA ARG A 104 15.71 -7.13 1.84
C ARG A 104 16.09 -8.61 1.90
N PRO A 105 15.19 -9.55 1.57
CA PRO A 105 15.58 -10.95 1.41
C PRO A 105 16.60 -11.05 0.26
N VAL A 106 17.71 -11.73 0.52
CA VAL A 106 18.82 -11.85 -0.44
C VAL A 106 18.81 -13.19 -1.17
N ASP A 107 18.08 -14.16 -0.64
CA ASP A 107 17.90 -15.51 -1.18
C ASP A 107 16.45 -16.01 -1.00
N GLU A 108 16.14 -17.15 -1.63
CA GLU A 108 14.82 -17.78 -1.59
C GLU A 108 14.44 -18.29 -0.20
N ALA A 109 15.42 -18.76 0.58
CA ALA A 109 15.21 -19.23 1.95
C ALA A 109 14.75 -18.10 2.87
N SER A 110 15.43 -16.96 2.84
CA SER A 110 15.11 -15.74 3.57
C SER A 110 13.74 -15.19 3.18
N LEU A 111 13.37 -15.31 1.91
CA LEU A 111 12.04 -14.90 1.46
C LEU A 111 10.95 -15.84 2.00
N LEU A 112 11.19 -17.15 1.97
CA LEU A 112 10.27 -18.16 2.50
C LEU A 112 10.09 -17.99 4.01
N GLU A 113 11.18 -17.72 4.73
CA GLU A 113 11.16 -17.37 6.15
C GLU A 113 10.35 -16.10 6.42
N CYS A 114 10.54 -15.05 5.61
CA CYS A 114 9.74 -13.83 5.72
C CYS A 114 8.25 -14.11 5.47
N ALA A 115 7.91 -14.94 4.48
CA ALA A 115 6.53 -15.30 4.15
C ALA A 115 5.89 -16.09 5.28
N ALA A 116 6.56 -17.15 5.75
CA ALA A 116 6.13 -17.93 6.90
C ALA A 116 5.96 -17.05 8.15
N TYR A 117 6.88 -16.10 8.39
CA TYR A 117 6.78 -15.18 9.52
C TYR A 117 5.56 -14.25 9.39
N VAL A 118 5.24 -13.74 8.19
CA VAL A 118 4.04 -12.91 7.97
C VAL A 118 2.76 -13.72 8.22
N ASP A 119 2.70 -14.96 7.75
CA ASP A 119 1.54 -15.83 7.95
C ASP A 119 1.35 -16.19 9.43
N LEU A 120 2.44 -16.57 10.10
CA LEU A 120 2.46 -16.89 11.53
C LEU A 120 2.16 -15.68 12.42
N ASN A 121 2.34 -14.44 11.93
CA ASN A 121 1.97 -13.24 12.70
C ASN A 121 0.46 -13.12 12.91
N LEU A 122 -0.37 -13.60 11.99
CA LEU A 122 -1.83 -13.60 12.18
C LEU A 122 -2.24 -14.52 13.32
N ILE A 123 -1.56 -15.67 13.45
CA ILE A 123 -1.75 -16.59 14.57
C ILE A 123 -1.24 -15.97 15.88
N ARG A 124 -0.04 -15.36 15.85
CA ARG A 124 0.53 -14.68 17.02
C ARG A 124 -0.31 -13.50 17.51
N ALA A 125 -0.98 -12.79 16.60
CA ALA A 125 -1.90 -11.71 16.92
C ALA A 125 -3.29 -12.20 17.38
N ALA A 126 -3.49 -13.53 17.50
CA ALA A 126 -4.78 -14.16 17.78
C ALA A 126 -5.89 -13.78 16.76
N MET A 127 -5.50 -13.45 15.52
CA MET A 127 -6.40 -13.13 14.42
C MET A 127 -6.71 -14.35 13.52
N ALA A 128 -6.00 -15.45 13.71
CA ALA A 128 -6.23 -16.75 13.07
C ALA A 128 -5.84 -17.88 14.04
N GLU A 129 -6.58 -18.99 14.05
CA GLU A 129 -6.26 -20.15 14.91
C GLU A 129 -5.41 -21.19 14.16
N THR A 130 -5.45 -21.19 12.82
CA THR A 130 -4.66 -22.10 11.98
C THR A 130 -3.99 -21.37 10.82
N LEU A 131 -2.97 -22.00 10.23
CA LEU A 131 -2.25 -21.48 9.05
C LEU A 131 -3.19 -21.34 7.84
N GLU A 132 -4.14 -22.26 7.69
CA GLU A 132 -5.15 -22.24 6.64
C GLU A 132 -6.12 -21.07 6.80
N GLN A 133 -6.41 -20.67 8.04
CA GLN A 133 -7.19 -19.47 8.34
C GLN A 133 -6.36 -18.18 8.20
N SER A 134 -5.04 -18.28 8.36
CA SER A 134 -4.10 -17.18 8.09
C SER A 134 -3.88 -16.93 6.59
N LYS A 135 -4.30 -17.86 5.72
CA LYS A 135 -4.20 -17.71 4.27
C LYS A 135 -4.98 -16.48 3.82
N ARG A 136 -4.25 -15.47 3.41
CA ARG A 136 -4.77 -14.42 2.52
C ARG A 136 -4.90 -15.03 1.13
N PRO A 137 -5.86 -14.59 0.28
CA PRO A 137 -6.07 -15.19 -1.04
C PRO A 137 -4.86 -14.91 -1.94
N SER A 138 -3.90 -15.83 -1.97
CA SER A 138 -2.74 -15.80 -2.86
C SER A 138 -2.12 -17.18 -3.05
N ASP A 139 -2.84 -18.07 -3.74
CA ASP A 139 -2.31 -19.38 -4.14
C ASP A 139 -1.36 -19.32 -5.36
N LYS A 140 -0.80 -18.15 -5.71
CA LYS A 140 0.21 -18.00 -6.77
C LYS A 140 1.26 -16.97 -6.35
N GLY A 141 2.53 -17.39 -6.38
CA GLY A 141 3.68 -16.70 -5.81
C GLY A 141 3.74 -15.19 -6.11
N PHE A 142 4.16 -14.44 -5.09
CA PHE A 142 4.39 -13.01 -5.08
C PHE A 142 3.13 -12.17 -5.32
N LEU A 143 2.48 -11.79 -4.21
CA LEU A 143 1.42 -10.79 -4.17
C LEU A 143 1.85 -9.48 -4.85
N ALA A 144 1.35 -9.27 -6.05
CA ALA A 144 1.01 -7.94 -6.54
C ALA A 144 -0.37 -7.59 -5.96
N MET A 145 -0.45 -7.34 -4.66
CA MET A 145 -1.66 -6.74 -4.09
C MET A 145 -1.69 -5.29 -4.58
N GLN A 146 -2.72 -4.89 -5.33
CA GLN A 146 -2.87 -3.49 -5.66
C GLN A 146 -3.11 -2.73 -4.35
N LEU A 147 -2.50 -1.55 -4.19
CA LEU A 147 -2.67 -0.71 -2.99
C LEU A 147 -4.15 -0.49 -2.63
N VAL A 148 -5.01 -0.43 -3.66
CA VAL A 148 -6.45 -0.29 -3.55
C VAL A 148 -7.06 -1.47 -2.78
N ASP A 149 -6.64 -2.71 -3.05
CA ASP A 149 -7.15 -3.91 -2.39
C ASP A 149 -6.74 -3.98 -0.92
N TYR A 150 -5.48 -3.63 -0.61
CA TYR A 150 -5.01 -3.58 0.78
C TYR A 150 -5.72 -2.49 1.59
N LEU A 151 -5.94 -1.31 0.99
CA LEU A 151 -6.65 -0.22 1.66
C LEU A 151 -8.15 -0.54 1.84
N ASN A 152 -8.76 -1.27 0.91
CA ASN A 152 -10.15 -1.72 0.99
C ASN A 152 -10.41 -2.77 2.07
N LEU A 153 -9.40 -3.56 2.48
CA LEU A 153 -9.51 -4.47 3.63
C LEU A 153 -9.75 -3.73 4.96
N PHE A 154 -9.38 -2.46 5.04
CA PHE A 154 -9.58 -1.64 6.24
C PHE A 154 -10.78 -0.71 6.11
N VAL A 155 -11.39 -0.54 4.92
CA VAL A 155 -12.63 0.24 4.77
C VAL A 155 -13.75 -0.52 5.50
N PRO A 156 -14.47 0.10 6.46
CA PRO A 156 -15.64 -0.55 7.03
C PRO A 156 -16.62 -0.74 5.89
N LYS A 157 -17.13 -1.96 5.69
CA LYS A 157 -18.31 -2.13 4.84
C LYS A 157 -19.39 -1.25 5.46
N SER A 158 -19.76 -0.18 4.77
CA SER A 158 -20.95 0.58 5.11
C SER A 158 -22.13 -0.39 5.02
N THR A 159 -22.78 -0.65 6.15
CA THR A 159 -24.15 -1.17 6.23
C THR A 159 -25.09 -0.37 5.35
#